data_AF-A0A1G6ZDW3-F1
#
_entry.id   AF-A0A1G6ZDW3-F1
#
_cell.length_a   1.000
_cell.length_b   1.000
_cell.length_c   1.000
_cell.angle_alpha   90.00
_cell.angle_beta   90.00
_cell.angle_gamma   90.00
#
_symmetry.space_group_name_H-M   'P 1'
#
loop_
_entity.id
_entity.type
_entity.pdbx_description
1 polymer ?
#
loop_
_entity_poly.entity_id
_entity_poly.type
_entity_poly.pdbx_seq_one_letter_code
_entity_poly.pdbx_strand_id
1 'polypeptide(L)'
;MNIYIEYFQTLKAYLSLLGIDKNTGLAGCSDEEIASLIREKGELPATYEAYLRTIGKKFLFDFMDAENMAYDHLGDINQFALRTFKRNAREPESPFLVISERRYEYISLIHMGEDDPQVWIMSEFWDSRDGENLTIRNNSFTELINSFFRRCLSGYPASFGWVPEGEDRAAYIDMQFKAWEDGINGIAEQISSAGAGIHNPLVISLNQIFLEFYAVDVLNNSAGSGSPPTETEEGNELMNRFLNDLANLKDSHSVEKSFNWGLVAVAVIIVLLLIKLLM
;
A
#
# COMPACT_ATOMS: atom_id res chain seq x y z
N MET A 1 -3.21 17.30 -14.14
CA MET A 1 -3.52 15.86 -13.96
C MET A 1 -4.22 15.73 -12.62
N ASN A 2 -5.28 14.92 -12.49
CA ASN A 2 -5.94 14.69 -11.21
C ASN A 2 -4.94 14.00 -10.26
N ILE A 3 -4.75 14.53 -9.05
CA ILE A 3 -3.75 14.04 -8.09
C ILE A 3 -3.94 12.55 -7.76
N TYR A 4 -5.18 12.05 -7.80
CA TYR A 4 -5.49 10.65 -7.53
C TYR A 4 -5.09 9.74 -8.68
N ILE A 5 -5.22 10.19 -9.93
CA ILE A 5 -4.82 9.42 -11.11
C ILE A 5 -3.31 9.22 -11.10
N GLU A 6 -2.55 10.30 -10.89
CA GLU A 6 -1.09 10.22 -10.80
C GLU A 6 -0.65 9.31 -9.64
N TYR A 7 -1.28 9.43 -8.47
CA TYR A 7 -1.03 8.56 -7.33
C TYR A 7 -1.21 7.07 -7.66
N PHE A 8 -2.36 6.68 -8.23
CA PHE A 8 -2.62 5.29 -8.58
C PHE A 8 -1.75 4.79 -9.74
N GLN A 9 -1.34 5.67 -10.66
CA GLN A 9 -0.39 5.33 -11.72
C GLN A 9 1.00 5.03 -11.15
N THR A 10 1.48 5.85 -10.20
CA THR A 10 2.74 5.58 -9.49
C THR A 10 2.65 4.30 -8.69
N LEU A 11 1.57 4.09 -7.92
CA LEU A 11 1.35 2.83 -7.20
C LEU A 11 1.37 1.64 -8.15
N LYS A 12 0.67 1.71 -9.29
CA LYS A 12 0.68 0.65 -10.31
C LYS A 12 2.09 0.35 -10.84
N ALA A 13 2.89 1.38 -11.07
CA ALA A 13 4.28 1.21 -11.48
C ALA A 13 5.10 0.47 -10.41
N TYR A 14 4.91 0.82 -9.13
CA TYR A 14 5.57 0.15 -8.01
C TYR A 14 5.15 -1.32 -7.90
N LEU A 15 3.85 -1.60 -7.89
CA LEU A 15 3.36 -2.98 -7.85
C LEU A 15 3.89 -3.82 -9.03
N SER A 16 4.02 -3.21 -10.21
CA SER A 16 4.59 -3.87 -11.39
C SER A 16 6.08 -4.21 -11.20
N LEU A 17 6.87 -3.28 -10.67
CA LEU A 17 8.29 -3.48 -10.37
C LEU A 17 8.51 -4.58 -9.33
N LEU A 18 7.69 -4.59 -8.27
CA LEU A 18 7.69 -5.63 -7.24
C LEU A 18 7.25 -7.00 -7.76
N GLY A 19 6.79 -7.08 -9.01
CA GLY A 19 6.30 -8.30 -9.60
C GLY A 19 5.02 -8.82 -8.95
N ILE A 20 4.26 -7.93 -8.32
CA ILE A 20 2.94 -8.25 -7.79
C ILE A 20 2.01 -8.50 -8.96
N ASP A 21 1.41 -9.68 -8.96
CA ASP A 21 0.41 -10.12 -9.93
C ASP A 21 0.90 -10.15 -11.41
N LYS A 22 2.12 -10.68 -11.64
CA LYS A 22 2.74 -10.89 -12.97
C LYS A 22 1.89 -11.72 -13.95
N ASN A 23 0.94 -12.52 -13.46
CA ASN A 23 0.22 -13.51 -14.26
C ASN A 23 -1.26 -13.18 -14.48
N THR A 24 -1.91 -12.41 -13.58
CA THR A 24 -3.39 -12.26 -13.59
C THR A 24 -3.91 -10.81 -13.61
N GLY A 25 -3.05 -9.81 -13.43
CA GLY A 25 -3.26 -8.45 -13.93
C GLY A 25 -3.53 -7.34 -12.92
N LEU A 26 -2.58 -6.41 -12.88
CA LEU A 26 -2.81 -5.00 -12.56
C LEU A 26 -3.67 -4.34 -13.66
N ALA A 27 -4.99 -4.50 -13.54
CA ALA A 27 -5.95 -4.00 -14.52
C ALA A 27 -6.91 -2.97 -13.90
N GLY A 28 -7.29 -1.99 -14.74
CA GLY A 28 -8.35 -1.03 -14.43
C GLY A 28 -9.64 -1.38 -15.14
N CYS A 29 -10.75 -0.86 -14.63
CA CYS A 29 -12.06 -0.92 -15.24
C CYS A 29 -12.11 -0.10 -16.54
N SER A 30 -12.91 -0.54 -17.50
CA SER A 30 -13.22 0.24 -18.70
C SER A 30 -14.16 1.40 -18.40
N ASP A 31 -14.27 2.35 -19.33
CA ASP A 31 -15.21 3.47 -19.21
C ASP A 31 -16.66 2.99 -19.08
N GLU A 32 -17.04 1.92 -19.77
CA GLU A 32 -18.36 1.32 -19.70
C GLU A 32 -18.65 0.69 -18.34
N GLU A 33 -17.65 0.03 -17.73
CA GLU A 33 -17.75 -0.56 -16.39
C GLU A 33 -17.95 0.54 -15.34
N ILE A 34 -17.14 1.60 -15.39
CA ILE A 34 -17.28 2.76 -14.50
C ILE A 34 -18.65 3.44 -14.71
N ALA A 35 -19.05 3.68 -15.97
CA ALA A 35 -20.33 4.29 -16.27
C ALA A 35 -21.51 3.44 -15.80
N SER A 36 -21.38 2.11 -15.83
CA SER A 36 -22.40 1.21 -15.28
C SER A 36 -22.51 1.33 -13.77
N LEU A 37 -21.38 1.38 -13.06
CA LEU A 37 -21.38 1.54 -11.62
C LEU A 37 -21.97 2.90 -11.20
N ILE A 38 -21.64 3.98 -11.91
CA ILE A 38 -22.19 5.31 -11.66
C ILE A 38 -23.71 5.33 -11.85
N ARG A 39 -24.23 4.66 -12.89
CA ARG A 39 -25.69 4.55 -13.10
C ARG A 39 -26.39 3.81 -11.96
N GLU A 40 -25.72 2.81 -11.37
CA GLU A 40 -26.30 1.99 -10.30
C GLU A 40 -26.21 2.66 -8.92
N LYS A 41 -25.06 3.29 -8.62
CA LYS A 41 -24.73 3.73 -7.26
C LYS A 41 -24.69 5.25 -7.09
N GLY A 42 -24.74 6.02 -8.17
CA GLY A 42 -24.53 7.46 -8.17
C GLY A 42 -23.07 7.86 -8.41
N GLU A 43 -22.79 9.15 -8.25
CA GLU A 43 -21.45 9.72 -8.45
C GLU A 43 -20.43 9.13 -7.48
N LEU A 44 -19.34 8.59 -8.00
CA LEU A 44 -18.30 7.94 -7.20
C LEU A 44 -17.35 8.98 -6.61
N PRO A 45 -16.80 8.74 -5.40
CA PRO A 45 -15.66 9.48 -4.91
C PRO A 45 -14.50 9.47 -5.91
N ALA A 46 -13.90 10.63 -6.17
CA ALA A 46 -12.87 10.78 -7.19
C ALA A 46 -11.67 9.85 -6.98
N THR A 47 -11.31 9.57 -5.72
CA THR A 47 -10.28 8.58 -5.36
C THR A 47 -10.66 7.16 -5.73
N TYR A 48 -11.87 6.74 -5.39
CA TYR A 48 -12.35 5.39 -5.65
C TYR A 48 -12.49 5.15 -7.16
N GLU A 49 -12.96 6.15 -7.91
CA GLU A 49 -12.98 6.09 -9.38
C GLU A 49 -11.56 5.97 -9.95
N ALA A 50 -10.61 6.79 -9.48
CA ALA A 50 -9.22 6.70 -9.93
C ALA A 50 -8.59 5.32 -9.63
N TYR A 51 -8.92 4.73 -8.48
CA TYR A 51 -8.53 3.36 -8.13
C TYR A 51 -9.10 2.34 -9.12
N LEU A 52 -10.43 2.33 -9.32
CA LEU A 52 -11.10 1.40 -10.22
C LEU A 52 -10.52 1.50 -11.64
N ARG A 53 -10.28 2.71 -12.14
CA ARG A 53 -9.71 2.95 -13.47
C ARG A 53 -8.26 2.48 -13.64
N THR A 54 -7.52 2.31 -12.56
CA THR A 54 -6.06 2.07 -12.65
C THR A 54 -5.67 0.63 -12.30
N ILE A 55 -6.12 0.16 -11.14
CA ILE A 55 -5.75 -1.13 -10.56
C ILE A 55 -6.93 -1.92 -9.95
N GLY A 56 -8.11 -1.31 -9.83
CA GLY A 56 -9.20 -1.88 -9.03
C GLY A 56 -10.04 -2.95 -9.70
N LYS A 57 -9.71 -3.40 -10.91
CA LYS A 57 -10.53 -4.39 -11.63
C LYS A 57 -10.43 -5.79 -11.04
N LYS A 58 -9.20 -6.24 -10.80
CA LYS A 58 -8.87 -7.62 -10.41
C LYS A 58 -8.52 -7.71 -8.94
N PHE A 59 -8.69 -8.90 -8.40
CA PHE A 59 -8.36 -9.17 -7.01
C PHE A 59 -6.85 -9.41 -6.86
N LEU A 60 -6.19 -8.50 -6.13
CA LEU A 60 -4.76 -8.55 -5.85
C LEU A 60 -4.55 -9.08 -4.43
N PHE A 61 -4.68 -10.40 -4.25
CA PHE A 61 -4.69 -11.05 -2.92
C PHE A 61 -3.52 -10.61 -2.04
N ASP A 62 -2.30 -10.65 -2.58
CA ASP A 62 -1.08 -10.32 -1.84
C ASP A 62 -0.98 -8.83 -1.49
N PHE A 63 -1.46 -7.95 -2.36
CA PHE A 63 -1.45 -6.51 -2.12
C PHE A 63 -2.52 -6.10 -1.10
N MET A 64 -3.74 -6.62 -1.25
CA MET A 64 -4.89 -6.24 -0.42
C MET A 64 -4.97 -7.04 0.89
N ASP A 65 -3.94 -7.80 1.25
CA ASP A 65 -3.89 -8.57 2.50
C ASP A 65 -5.14 -9.45 2.67
N ALA A 66 -5.46 -10.23 1.63
CA ALA A 66 -6.65 -11.08 1.52
C ALA A 66 -8.02 -10.36 1.55
N GLU A 67 -8.05 -9.02 1.59
CA GLU A 67 -9.28 -8.23 1.51
C GLU A 67 -9.70 -8.04 0.05
N ASN A 68 -10.89 -8.52 -0.31
CA ASN A 68 -11.37 -8.46 -1.68
C ASN A 68 -12.00 -7.11 -1.99
N MET A 69 -11.33 -6.31 -2.81
CA MET A 69 -11.79 -4.98 -3.27
C MET A 69 -11.94 -4.89 -4.80
N ALA A 70 -12.00 -6.04 -5.47
CA ALA A 70 -12.01 -6.09 -6.93
C ALA A 70 -13.38 -5.74 -7.50
N TYR A 71 -13.39 -4.92 -8.55
CA TYR A 71 -14.60 -4.63 -9.32
C TYR A 71 -15.30 -5.91 -9.79
N ASP A 72 -14.53 -6.88 -10.32
CA ASP A 72 -15.06 -8.15 -10.83
C ASP A 72 -15.83 -8.94 -9.73
N HIS A 73 -15.57 -8.65 -8.46
CA HIS A 73 -16.21 -9.29 -7.32
C HIS A 73 -17.21 -8.37 -6.58
N LEU A 74 -17.47 -7.15 -7.07
CA LEU A 74 -18.40 -6.21 -6.40
C LEU A 74 -19.80 -6.80 -6.22
N GLY A 75 -20.26 -7.64 -7.14
CA GLY A 75 -21.53 -8.36 -6.99
C GLY A 75 -21.56 -9.24 -5.75
N ASP A 76 -20.50 -10.03 -5.54
CA ASP A 76 -20.36 -10.93 -4.39
C ASP A 76 -20.18 -10.14 -3.09
N ILE A 77 -19.34 -9.09 -3.11
CA ILE A 77 -19.13 -8.16 -1.98
C ILE A 77 -20.46 -7.54 -1.54
N ASN A 78 -21.26 -7.04 -2.51
CA ASN A 78 -22.57 -6.45 -2.21
C ASN A 78 -23.55 -7.49 -1.63
N GLN A 79 -23.59 -8.71 -2.19
CA GLN A 79 -24.41 -9.77 -1.62
C GLN A 79 -23.98 -10.15 -0.20
N PHE A 80 -22.67 -10.16 0.05
CA PHE A 80 -22.11 -10.41 1.36
C PHE A 80 -22.53 -9.33 2.35
N ALA A 81 -22.35 -8.05 2.00
CA ALA A 81 -22.80 -6.92 2.80
C ALA A 81 -24.29 -6.94 3.12
N LEU A 82 -25.16 -7.25 2.14
CA LEU A 82 -26.60 -7.38 2.36
C LEU A 82 -26.95 -8.45 3.39
N ARG A 83 -26.19 -9.57 3.44
CA ARG A 83 -26.36 -10.59 4.49
C ARG A 83 -25.93 -10.06 5.85
N THR A 84 -24.83 -9.30 5.89
CA THR A 84 -24.29 -8.71 7.12
C THR A 84 -25.23 -7.66 7.71
N PHE A 85 -25.75 -6.73 6.89
CA PHE A 85 -26.74 -5.73 7.34
C PHE A 85 -28.00 -6.38 7.93
N LYS A 86 -28.52 -7.44 7.28
CA LYS A 86 -29.68 -8.19 7.77
C LYS A 86 -29.44 -8.87 9.11
N ARG A 87 -28.21 -9.33 9.37
CA ARG A 87 -27.84 -9.99 10.64
C ARG A 87 -27.60 -8.99 11.76
N ASN A 88 -26.95 -7.86 11.45
CA ASN A 88 -26.58 -6.84 12.43
C ASN A 88 -27.69 -5.79 12.68
N ALA A 89 -28.80 -5.87 11.94
CA ALA A 89 -30.01 -5.06 12.09
C ALA A 89 -29.81 -3.53 11.98
N ARG A 90 -28.69 -3.06 11.43
CA ARG A 90 -28.42 -1.64 11.15
C ARG A 90 -27.67 -1.47 9.84
N GLU A 91 -28.34 -0.83 8.89
CA GLU A 91 -27.72 -0.29 7.68
C GLU A 91 -27.33 1.18 7.95
N PRO A 92 -26.24 1.70 7.37
CA PRO A 92 -25.91 3.12 7.47
C PRO A 92 -27.05 3.99 6.90
N GLU A 93 -27.39 5.07 7.60
CA GLU A 93 -28.46 6.00 7.18
C GLU A 93 -28.03 6.89 6.01
N SER A 94 -26.76 7.28 5.99
CA SER A 94 -26.18 8.13 4.94
C SER A 94 -25.84 7.31 3.69
N PRO A 95 -25.97 7.86 2.46
CA PRO A 95 -25.56 7.17 1.24
C PRO A 95 -24.12 6.65 1.33
N PHE A 96 -23.92 5.39 0.94
CA PHE A 96 -22.66 4.68 1.07
C PHE A 96 -22.40 3.73 -0.11
N LEU A 97 -21.14 3.36 -0.26
CA LEU A 97 -20.67 2.28 -1.11
C LEU A 97 -19.98 1.23 -0.26
N VAL A 98 -20.33 -0.03 -0.44
CA VAL A 98 -19.51 -1.14 0.04
C VAL A 98 -18.38 -1.34 -0.96
N ILE A 99 -17.14 -1.22 -0.50
CA ILE A 99 -15.95 -1.24 -1.36
C ILE A 99 -15.14 -2.52 -1.20
N SER A 100 -15.35 -3.29 -0.13
CA SER A 100 -14.62 -4.52 0.10
C SER A 100 -15.30 -5.48 1.06
N GLU A 101 -14.85 -6.74 0.99
CA GLU A 101 -15.07 -7.73 2.03
C GLU A 101 -13.75 -8.35 2.49
N ARG A 102 -13.65 -8.65 3.78
CA ARG A 102 -12.73 -9.67 4.29
C ARG A 102 -13.59 -10.76 4.90
N ARG A 103 -13.75 -11.86 4.15
CA ARG A 103 -14.71 -12.93 4.48
C ARG A 103 -14.55 -13.43 5.91
N TYR A 104 -15.66 -13.54 6.62
CA TYR A 104 -15.72 -13.96 8.02
C TYR A 104 -15.06 -12.96 8.98
N GLU A 105 -14.92 -11.70 8.60
CA GLU A 105 -14.36 -10.68 9.48
C GLU A 105 -15.21 -9.41 9.43
N TYR A 106 -15.20 -8.72 8.29
CA TYR A 106 -15.87 -7.42 8.13
C TYR A 106 -16.12 -7.06 6.66
N ILE A 107 -17.00 -6.09 6.45
CA ILE A 107 -17.07 -5.31 5.20
C ILE A 107 -16.46 -3.93 5.42
N SER A 108 -15.88 -3.34 4.38
CA SER A 108 -15.51 -1.92 4.39
C SER A 108 -16.46 -1.10 3.51
N LEU A 109 -16.78 0.11 3.96
CA LEU A 109 -17.64 1.04 3.26
C LEU A 109 -17.09 2.47 3.27
N ILE A 110 -17.49 3.26 2.29
CA ILE A 110 -17.21 4.69 2.21
C ILE A 110 -18.54 5.46 2.08
N HIS A 111 -18.60 6.63 2.69
CA HIS A 111 -19.74 7.54 2.50
C HIS A 111 -19.55 8.38 1.23
N MET A 112 -20.67 8.67 0.57
CA MET A 112 -20.69 9.44 -0.68
C MET A 112 -20.62 10.95 -0.38
N GLY A 113 -20.00 11.71 -1.28
CA GLY A 113 -19.98 13.18 -1.23
C GLY A 113 -18.62 13.82 -0.91
N GLU A 114 -17.60 13.03 -0.61
CA GLU A 114 -16.21 13.49 -0.50
C GLU A 114 -15.35 12.83 -1.58
N ASP A 115 -14.32 13.55 -2.06
CA ASP A 115 -13.41 13.02 -3.09
C ASP A 115 -12.54 11.87 -2.58
N ASP A 116 -12.07 11.96 -1.33
CA ASP A 116 -11.24 10.98 -0.62
C ASP A 116 -11.86 10.64 0.75
N PRO A 117 -12.95 9.87 0.76
CA PRO A 117 -13.79 9.68 1.93
C PRO A 117 -13.12 8.79 2.98
N GLN A 118 -13.52 8.95 4.22
CA GLN A 118 -13.19 8.00 5.30
C GLN A 118 -13.64 6.58 4.96
N VAL A 119 -12.83 5.61 5.36
CA VAL A 119 -13.18 4.19 5.26
C VAL A 119 -13.67 3.70 6.61
N TRP A 120 -14.86 3.12 6.61
CA TRP A 120 -15.49 2.52 7.76
C TRP A 120 -15.49 1.00 7.63
N ILE A 121 -15.46 0.29 8.76
CA ILE A 121 -15.64 -1.15 8.81
C ILE A 121 -16.89 -1.51 9.61
N MET A 122 -17.55 -2.58 9.18
CA MET A 122 -18.63 -3.22 9.93
C MET A 122 -18.33 -4.71 10.10
N SER A 123 -18.25 -5.16 11.35
CA SER A 123 -17.96 -6.56 11.69
C SER A 123 -19.13 -7.50 11.33
N GLU A 124 -18.80 -8.73 10.95
CA GLU A 124 -19.78 -9.78 10.66
C GLU A 124 -20.38 -10.46 11.90
N PHE A 125 -19.69 -10.42 13.05
CA PHE A 125 -19.90 -11.35 14.18
C PHE A 125 -20.39 -10.70 15.47
N TRP A 126 -21.10 -9.58 15.38
CA TRP A 126 -21.29 -8.75 16.55
C TRP A 126 -22.49 -9.13 17.46
N ASP A 127 -22.28 -9.02 18.78
CA ASP A 127 -23.29 -9.19 19.83
C ASP A 127 -23.91 -7.82 20.16
N SER A 128 -25.24 -7.74 20.02
CA SER A 128 -26.14 -6.63 20.34
C SER A 128 -25.89 -5.83 21.64
N ARG A 129 -25.00 -6.29 22.53
CA ARG A 129 -24.78 -5.76 23.87
C ARG A 129 -23.70 -4.67 23.98
N ASP A 130 -22.79 -4.56 23.01
CA ASP A 130 -21.57 -3.73 23.17
C ASP A 130 -21.59 -2.37 22.45
N GLY A 131 -22.75 -1.95 21.92
CA GLY A 131 -22.98 -0.65 21.28
C GLY A 131 -22.33 -0.30 19.92
N GLU A 132 -21.20 -0.88 19.48
CA GLU A 132 -20.46 -0.33 18.31
C GLU A 132 -20.20 -1.34 17.18
N ASN A 133 -20.92 -1.16 16.06
CA ASN A 133 -20.86 -2.00 14.86
C ASN A 133 -20.19 -1.35 13.65
N LEU A 134 -19.97 -0.05 13.69
CA LEU A 134 -19.51 0.73 12.56
C LEU A 134 -18.44 1.70 13.08
N THR A 135 -17.20 1.51 12.66
CA THR A 135 -16.07 2.30 13.16
C THR A 135 -15.21 2.77 12.00
N ILE A 136 -14.63 3.96 12.14
CA ILE A 136 -13.65 4.48 11.20
C ILE A 136 -12.39 3.61 11.27
N ARG A 137 -11.96 3.07 10.13
CA ARG A 137 -10.71 2.32 9.98
C ARG A 137 -9.58 3.23 9.52
N ASN A 138 -9.85 4.08 8.54
CA ASN A 138 -8.89 5.02 7.96
C ASN A 138 -9.59 6.37 7.73
N ASN A 139 -8.83 7.47 7.85
CA ASN A 139 -9.38 8.82 7.68
C ASN A 139 -9.60 9.17 6.21
N SER A 140 -9.09 8.35 5.29
CA SER A 140 -9.32 8.49 3.86
C SER A 140 -9.18 7.15 3.13
N PHE A 141 -9.62 7.09 1.87
CA PHE A 141 -9.45 5.92 1.02
C PHE A 141 -7.97 5.78 0.61
N THR A 142 -7.28 6.88 0.35
CA THR A 142 -5.83 6.83 0.07
C THR A 142 -5.01 6.32 1.25
N GLU A 143 -5.39 6.61 2.50
CA GLU A 143 -4.77 6.04 3.70
C GLU A 143 -4.94 4.52 3.79
N LEU A 144 -6.10 3.99 3.40
CA LEU A 144 -6.33 2.55 3.31
C LEU A 144 -5.37 1.92 2.29
N ILE A 145 -5.28 2.49 1.09
CA ILE A 145 -4.39 2.00 0.02
C ILE A 145 -2.91 2.05 0.45
N ASN A 146 -2.49 3.14 1.10
CA ASN A 146 -1.16 3.25 1.68
C ASN A 146 -0.89 2.19 2.76
N SER A 147 -1.91 1.85 3.55
CA SER A 147 -1.81 0.79 4.56
C SER A 147 -1.60 -0.58 3.91
N PHE A 148 -2.30 -0.88 2.80
CA PHE A 148 -2.07 -2.09 2.02
C PHE A 148 -0.67 -2.13 1.43
N PHE A 149 -0.20 -1.03 0.83
CA PHE A 149 1.14 -0.97 0.27
C PHE A 149 2.23 -1.21 1.33
N ARG A 150 2.10 -0.63 2.52
CA ARG A 150 3.03 -0.86 3.64
C ARG A 150 3.05 -2.34 4.09
N ARG A 151 1.88 -2.98 4.19
CA ARG A 151 1.79 -4.42 4.50
C ARG A 151 2.38 -5.27 3.38
N CYS A 152 2.13 -4.90 2.13
CA CYS A 152 2.67 -5.60 0.98
C CYS A 152 4.21 -5.57 0.97
N LEU A 153 4.84 -4.42 1.23
CA LEU A 153 6.29 -4.29 1.32
C LEU A 153 6.90 -5.21 2.40
N SER A 154 6.24 -5.31 3.55
CA SER A 154 6.74 -6.12 4.67
C SER A 154 6.36 -7.60 4.62
N GLY A 155 5.27 -7.95 3.92
CA GLY A 155 4.67 -9.28 3.94
C GLY A 155 4.85 -10.09 2.66
N TYR A 156 5.03 -9.45 1.50
CA TYR A 156 5.06 -10.16 0.21
C TYR A 156 6.15 -11.23 0.12
N PRO A 157 7.38 -11.04 0.64
CA PRO A 157 8.39 -12.11 0.61
C PRO A 157 7.98 -13.39 1.34
N ALA A 158 7.03 -13.34 2.28
CA ALA A 158 6.51 -14.54 2.94
C ALA A 158 5.76 -15.46 1.96
N SER A 159 5.24 -14.92 0.84
CA SER A 159 4.54 -15.72 -0.16
C SER A 159 5.48 -16.57 -1.02
N PHE A 160 6.79 -16.28 -1.04
CA PHE A 160 7.75 -16.99 -1.90
C PHE A 160 7.91 -18.46 -1.50
N GLY A 161 7.51 -18.82 -0.27
CA GLY A 161 7.45 -20.20 0.20
C GLY A 161 6.37 -21.07 -0.47
N TRP A 162 5.41 -20.48 -1.18
CA TRP A 162 4.35 -21.18 -1.92
C TRP A 162 4.86 -21.64 -3.30
N VAL A 163 5.72 -22.65 -3.29
CA VAL A 163 6.34 -23.20 -4.50
C VAL A 163 5.33 -24.04 -5.30
N PRO A 164 5.16 -23.78 -6.62
CA PRO A 164 4.34 -24.60 -7.49
C PRO A 164 4.78 -26.07 -7.52
N GLU A 165 3.83 -26.98 -7.74
CA GLU A 165 4.13 -28.40 -7.87
C GLU A 165 5.06 -28.64 -9.08
N GLY A 166 6.14 -29.39 -8.87
CA GLY A 166 7.12 -29.72 -9.91
C GLY A 166 8.29 -28.74 -10.05
N GLU A 167 8.30 -27.61 -9.33
CA GLU A 167 9.42 -26.67 -9.29
C GLU A 167 10.49 -27.09 -8.26
N ASP A 168 11.76 -26.76 -8.55
CA ASP A 168 12.81 -26.85 -7.53
C ASP A 168 12.60 -25.74 -6.49
N ARG A 169 12.33 -26.14 -5.25
CA ARG A 169 11.99 -25.22 -4.15
C ARG A 169 13.08 -24.17 -3.91
N ALA A 170 14.35 -24.56 -3.89
CA ALA A 170 15.42 -23.63 -3.56
C ALA A 170 15.63 -22.62 -4.68
N ALA A 171 15.70 -23.09 -5.93
CA ALA A 171 15.86 -22.25 -7.11
C ALA A 171 14.66 -21.31 -7.32
N TYR A 172 13.43 -21.79 -7.07
CA TYR A 172 12.23 -20.96 -7.17
C TYR A 172 12.25 -19.82 -6.14
N ILE A 173 12.53 -20.13 -4.87
CA ILE A 173 12.58 -19.13 -3.80
C ILE A 173 13.66 -18.09 -4.10
N ASP A 174 14.87 -18.51 -4.47
CA ASP A 174 15.98 -17.61 -4.83
C ASP A 174 15.60 -16.68 -5.99
N MET A 175 14.97 -17.23 -7.03
CA MET A 175 14.47 -16.44 -8.16
C MET A 175 13.42 -15.40 -7.73
N GLN A 176 12.50 -15.74 -6.83
CA GLN A 176 11.49 -14.77 -6.33
C GLN A 176 12.15 -13.66 -5.51
N PHE A 177 13.08 -13.99 -4.62
CA PHE A 177 13.83 -12.99 -3.83
C PHE A 177 14.63 -12.06 -4.72
N LYS A 178 15.35 -12.59 -5.71
CA LYS A 178 16.09 -11.76 -6.67
C LYS A 178 15.18 -10.82 -7.43
N ALA A 179 14.04 -11.32 -7.93
CA ALA A 179 13.07 -10.48 -8.63
C ALA A 179 12.46 -9.40 -7.73
N TRP A 180 12.27 -9.70 -6.44
CA TRP A 180 11.84 -8.73 -5.44
C TRP A 180 12.88 -7.64 -5.19
N GLU A 181 14.14 -8.03 -4.97
CA GLU A 181 15.26 -7.09 -4.78
C GLU A 181 15.43 -6.18 -6.00
N ASP A 182 15.39 -6.74 -7.22
CA ASP A 182 15.43 -5.97 -8.47
C ASP A 182 14.27 -4.95 -8.52
N GLY A 183 13.06 -5.37 -8.10
CA GLY A 183 11.88 -4.51 -8.05
C GLY A 183 12.01 -3.36 -7.05
N ILE A 184 12.49 -3.66 -5.84
CA ILE A 184 12.76 -2.67 -4.79
C ILE A 184 13.80 -1.66 -5.28
N ASN A 185 14.92 -2.12 -5.84
CA ASN A 185 15.95 -1.24 -6.38
C ASN A 185 15.42 -0.37 -7.53
N GLY A 186 14.57 -0.93 -8.39
CA GLY A 186 13.92 -0.18 -9.46
C GLY A 186 13.01 0.94 -8.95
N ILE A 187 12.28 0.73 -7.83
CA ILE A 187 11.48 1.80 -7.21
C ILE A 187 12.39 2.89 -6.63
N ALA A 188 13.46 2.50 -5.93
CA ALA A 188 14.42 3.46 -5.39
C ALA A 188 15.03 4.34 -6.50
N GLU A 189 15.43 3.72 -7.61
CA GLU A 189 15.95 4.44 -8.78
C GLU A 189 14.91 5.41 -9.38
N GLN A 190 13.64 4.98 -9.49
CA GLN A 190 12.56 5.86 -9.98
C GLN A 190 12.38 7.09 -9.08
N ILE A 191 12.41 6.91 -7.77
CA ILE A 191 12.28 8.02 -6.80
C ILE A 191 13.47 8.96 -6.92
N SER A 192 14.70 8.43 -6.91
CA SER A 192 15.92 9.24 -7.04
C SER A 192 16.00 9.98 -8.37
N SER A 193 15.50 9.39 -9.45
CA SER A 193 15.49 10.02 -10.78
C SER A 193 14.45 11.12 -10.93
N ALA A 194 13.32 11.02 -10.24
CA ALA A 194 12.28 12.03 -10.27
C ALA A 194 12.67 13.32 -9.51
N GLY A 195 13.53 13.20 -8.48
CA GLY A 195 14.07 14.32 -7.72
C GLY A 195 13.00 15.28 -7.19
N ALA A 196 13.27 16.59 -7.24
CA ALA A 196 12.35 17.64 -6.80
C ALA A 196 11.15 17.89 -7.75
N GLY A 197 11.03 17.10 -8.84
CA GLY A 197 9.97 17.28 -9.84
C GLY A 197 8.60 16.73 -9.43
N ILE A 198 8.51 15.99 -8.32
CA ILE A 198 7.24 15.46 -7.81
C ILE A 198 6.57 16.53 -6.93
N HIS A 199 5.40 17.01 -7.36
CA HIS A 199 4.62 18.00 -6.62
C HIS A 199 3.34 17.43 -6.01
N ASN A 200 2.98 16.21 -6.39
CA ASN A 200 1.76 15.57 -5.90
C ASN A 200 1.95 15.07 -4.47
N PRO A 201 1.19 15.59 -3.48
CA PRO A 201 1.37 15.23 -2.08
C PRO A 201 1.10 13.74 -1.79
N LEU A 202 0.21 13.10 -2.56
CA LEU A 202 -0.10 11.68 -2.39
C LEU A 202 1.04 10.80 -2.90
N VAL A 203 1.67 11.20 -4.01
CA VAL A 203 2.87 10.53 -4.52
C VAL A 203 4.04 10.71 -3.56
N ILE A 204 4.23 11.92 -3.02
CA ILE A 204 5.25 12.17 -1.98
C ILE A 204 5.04 11.25 -0.77
N SER A 205 3.80 11.13 -0.29
CA SER A 205 3.44 10.23 0.80
C SER A 205 3.72 8.75 0.47
N LEU A 206 3.37 8.31 -0.74
CA LEU A 206 3.65 6.95 -1.21
C LEU A 206 5.16 6.66 -1.27
N ASN A 207 5.94 7.59 -1.81
CA ASN A 207 7.39 7.49 -1.86
C ASN A 207 7.98 7.40 -0.46
N GLN A 208 7.49 8.23 0.48
CA GLN A 208 7.95 8.20 1.87
C GLN A 208 7.72 6.84 2.52
N ILE A 209 6.56 6.20 2.31
CA ILE A 209 6.27 4.84 2.81
C ILE A 209 7.31 3.84 2.27
N PHE A 210 7.62 3.90 0.98
CA PHE A 210 8.62 3.04 0.37
C PHE A 210 10.03 3.29 0.95
N LEU A 211 10.45 4.56 1.04
CA LEU A 211 11.78 4.93 1.52
C LEU A 211 12.00 4.53 2.99
N GLU A 212 10.95 4.60 3.83
CA GLU A 212 10.98 4.09 5.20
C GLU A 212 11.25 2.58 5.25
N PHE A 213 10.57 1.81 4.39
CA PHE A 213 10.80 0.37 4.28
C PHE A 213 12.22 0.09 3.78
N TYR A 214 12.63 0.75 2.69
CA TYR A 214 13.91 0.53 2.03
C TYR A 214 15.09 0.80 2.97
N ALA A 215 15.03 1.88 3.77
CA ALA A 215 16.06 2.18 4.76
C ALA A 215 16.23 1.05 5.79
N VAL A 216 15.13 0.48 6.28
CA VAL A 216 15.17 -0.62 7.25
C VAL A 216 15.74 -1.89 6.62
N ASP A 217 15.33 -2.21 5.40
CA ASP A 217 15.79 -3.40 4.69
C ASP A 217 17.31 -3.36 4.43
N VAL A 218 17.82 -2.25 3.90
CA VAL A 218 19.26 -2.07 3.66
C VAL A 218 20.07 -2.14 4.96
N LEU A 219 19.56 -1.57 6.06
CA LEU A 219 20.21 -1.64 7.38
C LEU A 219 20.26 -3.08 7.94
N ASN A 220 19.22 -3.87 7.73
CA ASN A 220 19.19 -5.26 8.20
C ASN A 220 20.11 -6.17 7.37
N ASN A 221 20.15 -5.97 6.06
CA ASN A 221 20.98 -6.77 5.15
C ASN A 221 22.48 -6.44 5.27
N SER A 222 22.83 -5.22 5.67
CA SER A 222 24.21 -4.84 6.00
C SER A 222 24.69 -5.39 7.36
N ALA A 223 23.79 -5.68 8.30
CA ALA A 223 24.14 -6.24 9.61
C ALA A 223 24.20 -7.78 9.65
N GLY A 224 23.60 -8.47 8.68
CA GLY A 224 23.43 -9.94 8.66
C GLY A 224 24.50 -10.73 7.91
N SER A 225 25.38 -10.10 7.13
CA SER A 225 26.47 -10.82 6.45
C SER A 225 27.70 -10.90 7.35
N GLY A 226 27.89 -12.07 7.97
CA GLY A 226 29.09 -12.44 8.75
C GLY A 226 30.34 -12.59 7.89
N SER A 227 30.67 -11.58 7.10
CA SER A 227 31.97 -11.34 6.48
C SER A 227 32.12 -9.83 6.36
N PRO A 228 33.25 -9.24 6.77
CA PRO A 228 33.44 -7.79 6.73
C PRO A 228 33.14 -7.33 5.29
N PRO A 229 32.37 -6.26 5.11
CA PRO A 229 32.01 -5.80 3.78
C PRO A 229 33.31 -5.51 3.05
N THR A 230 33.54 -6.18 1.92
CA THR A 230 34.24 -5.48 0.85
C THR A 230 33.35 -4.32 0.49
N GLU A 231 33.69 -3.15 1.02
CA GLU A 231 33.14 -1.85 0.67
C GLU A 231 33.02 -1.76 -0.85
N THR A 232 31.85 -2.07 -1.40
CA THR A 232 31.55 -1.66 -2.77
C THR A 232 31.14 -0.19 -2.67
N GLU A 233 32.00 0.68 -3.21
CA GLU A 233 31.85 2.13 -3.30
C GLU A 233 30.42 2.55 -3.66
N GLU A 234 29.76 1.81 -4.56
CA GLU A 234 28.39 2.03 -5.02
C GLU A 234 27.33 1.94 -3.90
N GLY A 235 27.45 1.00 -2.96
CA GLY A 235 26.46 0.84 -1.88
C GLY A 235 26.54 1.97 -0.85
N ASN A 236 27.77 2.41 -0.54
CA ASN A 236 28.01 3.55 0.34
C ASN A 236 27.61 4.87 -0.34
N GLU A 237 27.84 5.01 -1.65
CA GLU A 237 27.37 6.16 -2.41
C GLU A 237 25.84 6.22 -2.49
N LEU A 238 25.16 5.08 -2.69
CA LEU A 238 23.69 5.03 -2.75
C LEU A 238 23.06 5.41 -1.39
N MET A 239 23.60 4.88 -0.28
CA MET A 239 23.15 5.21 1.07
C MET A 239 23.42 6.68 1.41
N ASN A 240 24.61 7.19 1.09
CA ASN A 240 24.94 8.60 1.34
C ASN A 240 24.08 9.54 0.48
N ARG A 241 23.79 9.17 -0.76
CA ARG A 241 22.87 9.91 -1.64
C ARG A 241 21.45 9.90 -1.09
N PHE A 242 20.96 8.74 -0.63
CA PHE A 242 19.66 8.59 0.01
C PHE A 242 19.53 9.45 1.28
N LEU A 243 20.53 9.44 2.16
CA LEU A 243 20.53 10.27 3.37
C LEU A 243 20.57 11.77 3.05
N ASN A 244 21.30 12.16 2.01
CA ASN A 244 21.33 13.55 1.53
C ASN A 244 19.99 13.96 0.89
N ASP A 245 19.35 13.09 0.12
CA ASP A 245 18.05 13.36 -0.50
C ASP A 245 16.94 13.49 0.57
N LEU A 246 16.96 12.65 1.61
CA LEU A 246 16.10 12.78 2.79
C LEU A 246 16.33 14.09 3.55
N ALA A 247 17.59 14.51 3.72
CA ALA A 247 17.92 15.78 4.37
C ALA A 247 17.44 16.98 3.55
N ASN A 248 17.56 16.92 2.22
CA ASN A 248 17.08 17.97 1.32
C ASN A 248 15.55 18.07 1.26
N LEU A 249 14.85 16.92 1.37
CA LEU A 249 13.38 16.90 1.47
C LEU A 249 12.89 17.58 2.75
N LYS A 250 13.59 17.40 3.87
CA LYS A 250 13.31 18.05 5.15
C LYS A 250 13.38 19.58 5.07
N ASP A 251 14.33 20.11 4.32
CA ASP A 251 14.54 21.58 4.19
C ASP A 251 13.54 22.22 3.20
N SER A 252 12.85 21.42 2.38
CA SER A 252 11.90 21.90 1.36
C SER A 252 10.45 22.08 1.85
N HIS A 253 10.12 21.63 3.06
CA HIS A 253 8.76 21.67 3.61
C HIS A 253 8.69 22.34 4.99
N SER A 254 8.37 23.64 4.98
CA SER A 254 7.95 24.43 6.14
C SER A 254 6.51 24.12 6.56
N VAL A 255 6.17 22.84 6.78
CA VAL A 255 4.89 22.44 7.35
C VAL A 255 5.14 21.74 8.69
N GLU A 256 5.41 22.56 9.70
CA GLU A 256 5.19 22.20 11.10
C GLU A 256 3.70 21.95 11.33
N LYS A 257 3.33 20.70 11.65
CA LYS A 257 2.61 20.32 12.88
C LYS A 257 2.06 18.90 12.75
N SER A 258 2.89 17.93 13.11
CA SER A 258 2.54 16.65 13.78
C SER A 258 3.63 15.58 13.61
N PHE A 259 4.61 15.78 12.74
CA PHE A 259 5.66 14.81 12.51
C PHE A 259 6.88 15.06 13.43
N ASN A 260 7.13 14.16 14.37
CA ASN A 260 8.26 14.26 15.28
C ASN A 260 9.54 13.76 14.60
N TRP A 261 10.12 14.59 13.73
CA TRP A 261 11.43 14.36 13.11
C TRP A 261 12.54 14.12 14.13
N GLY A 262 12.37 14.56 15.37
CA GLY A 262 13.28 14.25 16.48
C GLY A 262 13.35 12.75 16.76
N LEU A 263 12.25 12.02 16.62
CA LEU A 263 12.18 10.57 16.87
C LEU A 263 12.87 9.77 15.75
N VAL A 264 12.71 10.19 14.50
CA VAL A 264 13.42 9.60 13.34
C VAL A 264 14.92 9.88 13.41
N ALA A 265 15.31 11.12 13.72
CA ALA A 265 16.72 11.49 13.88
C ALA A 265 17.36 10.74 15.07
N VAL A 266 16.64 10.57 16.18
CA VAL A 266 17.11 9.78 17.33
C VAL A 266 17.23 8.30 16.96
N ALA A 267 16.29 7.73 16.20
CA ALA A 267 16.40 6.35 15.73
C ALA A 267 17.63 6.15 14.82
N VAL A 268 17.87 7.07 13.88
CA VAL A 268 19.05 7.05 13.01
C VAL A 268 20.34 7.20 13.81
N ILE A 269 20.39 8.12 14.78
CA ILE A 269 21.57 8.32 15.63
C ILE A 269 21.83 7.10 16.51
N ILE A 270 20.79 6.48 17.08
CA ILE A 270 20.93 5.26 17.90
C ILE A 270 21.47 4.12 17.03
N VAL A 271 20.98 3.96 15.81
CA VAL A 271 21.49 2.94 14.87
C VAL A 271 22.96 3.21 14.52
N LEU A 272 23.32 4.45 14.21
CA LEU A 272 24.72 4.83 13.93
C LEU A 272 25.65 4.64 15.14
N LEU A 273 25.17 4.91 16.35
CA LEU A 273 25.93 4.69 17.59
C LEU A 273 26.09 3.21 17.91
N LEU A 274 25.07 2.38 17.64
CA LEU A 274 25.14 0.92 17.82
C LEU A 274 26.14 0.30 16.84
N ILE A 275 26.15 0.74 15.58
CA ILE A 275 27.16 0.31 14.58
C ILE A 275 28.57 0.66 15.06
N LYS A 276 28.77 1.87 15.60
CA LYS A 276 30.09 2.33 16.08
C LYS A 276 30.57 1.66 17.36
N LEU A 277 29.67 1.07 18.15
CA LEU A 277 30.00 0.29 19.36
C LEU A 277 30.28 -1.19 19.06
N LEU A 278 29.92 -1.67 17.87
CA LEU A 278 30.15 -3.04 17.41
C LEU A 278 31.40 -3.19 16.52
N MET A 279 32.06 -2.08 16.19
CA MET A 279 33.39 -2.00 15.55
C MET A 279 34.48 -1.75 16.60
#